data_AF-A0A521J4B6-F1
#
_entry.id   AF-A0A521J4B6-F1
#
_cell.length_a   1.000
_cell.length_b   1.000
_cell.length_c   1.000
_cell.angle_alpha   90.00
_cell.angle_beta   90.00
_cell.angle_gamma   90.00
#
_symmetry.space_group_name_H-M   'P 1'
#
loop_
_entity.id
_entity.type
_entity.pdbx_description
1 polymer ?
#
loop_
_entity_poly.entity_id
_entity_poly.type
_entity_poly.pdbx_seq_one_letter_code
_entity_poly.pdbx_strand_id
1 'polypeptide(L)'
;KQVKQSEVLLIIIGILSGFLCGLYGIGALLGAYVHRVTDNSHSFKANICFVFIIENTFRIIMYIIWGIITFDIFKSALTLIPFMIIGLVLGIFSSRIIDEKIVKRIVIIMLIISGIALIL
;
A
#
# COMPACT_ATOMS: atom_id res chain seq x y z
N LYS A 1 9.05 22.17 -6.05
CA LYS A 1 10.26 22.23 -6.91
C LYS A 1 10.48 20.82 -7.46
N GLN A 2 10.06 20.54 -8.70
CA GLN A 2 10.22 19.22 -9.32
C GLN A 2 11.71 19.00 -9.56
N VAL A 3 12.35 18.20 -8.70
CA VAL A 3 13.73 17.75 -8.91
C VAL A 3 13.69 16.80 -10.09
N LYS A 4 14.34 17.21 -11.19
CA LYS A 4 14.56 16.46 -12.43
C LYS A 4 15.37 15.21 -12.07
N GLN A 5 14.71 14.19 -11.56
CA GLN A 5 15.33 12.90 -11.27
C GLN A 5 15.39 12.11 -12.56
N SER A 6 16.56 11.53 -12.83
CA SER A 6 16.79 10.64 -13.96
C SER A 6 15.73 9.54 -13.96
N GLU A 7 15.09 9.27 -15.11
CA GLU A 7 14.12 8.17 -15.26
C GLU A 7 14.65 6.84 -14.72
N VAL A 8 15.96 6.64 -14.83
CA VAL A 8 16.68 5.47 -14.29
C VAL A 8 16.54 5.35 -12.77
N LEU A 9 16.62 6.46 -12.03
CA LEU A 9 16.46 6.47 -10.57
C LEU A 9 15.02 6.12 -10.17
N LEU A 10 14.03 6.61 -10.92
CA LEU A 10 12.63 6.29 -10.68
C LEU A 10 12.35 4.81 -10.93
N ILE A 11 12.92 4.24 -12.00
CA ILE A 11 12.81 2.80 -12.30
C ILE A 11 13.44 1.97 -11.18
N ILE A 12 14.64 2.32 -10.72
CA ILE A 12 15.33 1.61 -9.63
C ILE A 12 14.50 1.66 -8.34
N ILE A 13 13.98 2.84 -7.97
CA ILE A 13 13.13 3.01 -6.79
C ILE A 13 11.82 2.23 -6.96
N GLY A 14 11.23 2.22 -8.15
CA GLY A 14 10.04 1.42 -8.48
C GLY A 14 10.28 -0.07 -8.25
N ILE A 15 11.38 -0.62 -8.76
CA ILE A 15 11.73 -2.04 -8.59
C ILE A 15 12.00 -2.37 -7.12
N LEU A 16 12.82 -1.56 -6.43
CA LEU A 16 13.12 -1.75 -5.00
C LEU A 16 11.85 -1.66 -4.14
N SER A 17 10.99 -0.68 -4.41
CA SER A 17 9.74 -0.49 -3.65
C SER A 17 8.76 -1.64 -3.89
N GLY A 18 8.65 -2.16 -5.11
CA GLY A 18 7.85 -3.34 -5.42
C GLY A 18 8.38 -4.60 -4.74
N PHE A 19 9.70 -4.80 -4.77
CA PHE A 19 10.35 -5.93 -4.11
C PHE A 19 10.15 -5.91 -2.58
N LEU A 20 10.37 -4.75 -1.95
CA LEU A 20 10.14 -4.56 -0.50
C LEU A 20 8.65 -4.71 -0.14
N CYS A 21 7.75 -4.21 -0.98
CA CYS A 21 6.31 -4.39 -0.80
C CYS A 21 5.93 -5.88 -0.86
N GLY A 22 6.50 -6.65 -1.79
CA GLY A 22 6.24 -8.09 -1.90
C GLY A 22 6.80 -8.88 -0.70
N LEU A 23 8.06 -8.62 -0.31
CA LEU A 23 8.71 -9.34 0.79
C LEU A 23 8.08 -9.06 2.15
N TYR A 24 7.84 -7.79 2.47
CA TYR A 24 7.42 -7.38 3.81
C TYR A 24 5.94 -6.99 3.90
N GLY A 25 5.23 -6.87 2.78
CA GLY A 25 3.86 -6.33 2.75
C GLY A 25 3.78 -4.82 3.00
N ILE A 26 4.93 -4.11 3.02
CA ILE A 26 5.00 -2.69 3.37
C ILE A 26 4.89 -1.84 2.09
N GLY A 27 3.67 -1.40 1.78
CA GLY A 27 3.38 -0.59 0.58
C GLY A 27 3.73 0.90 0.67
N ALA A 28 4.38 1.37 1.74
CA ALA A 28 4.65 2.79 1.98
C ALA A 28 5.59 3.41 0.93
N LEU A 29 6.67 2.71 0.58
CA LEU A 29 7.62 3.15 -0.45
C LEU A 29 7.01 3.13 -1.86
N LEU A 30 6.21 2.11 -2.15
CA LEU A 30 5.45 2.00 -3.40
C LEU A 30 4.44 3.15 -3.49
N GLY A 31 3.74 3.46 -2.39
CA GLY A 31 2.85 4.61 -2.27
C GLY A 31 3.58 5.94 -2.54
N ALA A 32 4.76 6.14 -1.96
CA ALA A 32 5.55 7.35 -2.23
C ALA A 32 6.01 7.44 -3.71
N TYR A 33 6.37 6.31 -4.33
CA TYR A 33 6.73 6.25 -5.74
C TYR A 33 5.53 6.57 -6.65
N VAL A 34 4.41 5.85 -6.50
CA VAL A 34 3.21 6.03 -7.35
C VAL A 34 2.61 7.42 -7.16
N HIS A 35 2.66 7.99 -5.95
CA HIS A 35 2.23 9.36 -5.68
C HIS A 35 3.06 10.40 -6.44
N ARG A 36 4.35 10.10 -6.66
CA ARG A 36 5.25 10.98 -7.38
C ARG A 36 5.11 10.88 -8.90
N VAL A 37 4.78 9.71 -9.42
CA VAL A 37 4.61 9.48 -10.88
C VAL A 37 3.17 9.69 -11.36
N THR A 38 2.23 9.96 -10.45
CA THR A 38 0.82 10.14 -10.79
C THR A 38 0.31 11.50 -10.32
N ASP A 39 -0.23 12.31 -11.23
CA ASP A 39 -0.69 13.66 -10.90
C ASP A 39 -2.08 13.69 -10.24
N ASN A 40 -2.90 12.65 -10.43
CA ASN A 40 -4.28 12.59 -9.95
C ASN A 40 -4.46 11.52 -8.86
N SER A 41 -5.14 11.90 -7.76
CA SER A 41 -5.48 11.02 -6.64
C SER A 41 -6.24 9.76 -7.06
N HIS A 42 -7.11 9.87 -8.06
CA HIS A 42 -7.86 8.71 -8.58
C HIS A 42 -6.94 7.70 -9.28
N SER A 43 -6.04 8.18 -10.14
CA SER A 43 -5.05 7.34 -10.82
C SER A 43 -4.03 6.76 -9.84
N PHE A 44 -3.65 7.51 -8.80
CA PHE A 44 -2.78 7.02 -7.72
C PHE A 44 -3.41 5.81 -7.01
N LYS A 45 -4.67 5.94 -6.59
CA LYS A 45 -5.40 4.87 -5.91
C LYS A 45 -5.57 3.64 -6.81
N ALA A 46 -5.92 3.84 -8.08
CA ALA A 46 -6.07 2.75 -9.04
C ALA A 46 -4.75 1.98 -9.27
N ASN A 47 -3.65 2.69 -9.48
CA ASN A 47 -2.33 2.09 -9.70
C ASN A 47 -1.85 1.29 -8.48
N ILE A 48 -1.99 1.84 -7.27
CA ILE A 48 -1.63 1.14 -6.03
C ILE A 48 -2.52 -0.09 -5.81
N CYS A 49 -3.84 0.02 -6.00
CA CYS A 49 -4.74 -1.13 -5.88
C CYS A 49 -4.40 -2.25 -6.85
N PHE A 50 -4.04 -1.91 -8.09
CA PHE A 50 -3.65 -2.91 -9.10
C PHE A 50 -2.41 -3.71 -8.66
N VAL A 51 -1.37 -3.02 -8.17
CA VAL A 51 -0.16 -3.68 -7.65
C VAL A 51 -0.50 -4.57 -6.45
N PHE A 52 -1.33 -4.10 -5.53
CA PHE A 52 -1.75 -4.91 -4.38
C PHE A 52 -2.56 -6.15 -4.78
N ILE A 53 -3.42 -6.07 -5.80
CA ILE A 53 -4.17 -7.25 -6.27
C ILE A 53 -3.21 -8.32 -6.78
N ILE A 54 -2.20 -7.94 -7.58
CA ILE A 54 -1.21 -8.88 -8.10
C ILE A 54 -0.42 -9.51 -6.95
N GLU A 55 0.07 -8.68 -6.04
CA GLU A 55 0.88 -9.10 -4.89
C GLU A 55 0.09 -10.04 -3.96
N ASN A 56 -1.13 -9.67 -3.59
CA ASN A 56 -1.98 -10.50 -2.74
C ASN A 56 -2.39 -11.81 -3.43
N THR A 57 -2.62 -11.79 -4.74
CA THR A 57 -2.91 -13.01 -5.51
C THR A 57 -1.72 -13.97 -5.46
N PHE A 58 -0.52 -13.45 -5.70
CA PHE A 58 0.72 -14.23 -5.61
C PHE A 58 0.93 -14.81 -4.21
N ARG A 59 0.68 -14.00 -3.17
CA ARG A 59 0.76 -14.40 -1.76
C ARG A 59 -0.22 -15.53 -1.43
N ILE A 60 -1.47 -15.45 -1.89
CA ILE A 60 -2.46 -16.52 -1.70
C ILE A 60 -2.00 -17.82 -2.36
N ILE A 61 -1.51 -17.76 -3.61
CA ILE A 61 -0.99 -18.94 -4.32
C ILE A 61 0.17 -19.56 -3.54
N MET A 62 1.12 -18.76 -3.08
CA MET A 62 2.24 -19.24 -2.27
C MET A 62 1.77 -19.87 -0.95
N TYR A 63 0.82 -19.25 -0.25
CA TYR A 63 0.30 -19.78 1.01
C TYR A 63 -0.47 -21.09 0.84
N ILE A 64 -1.13 -21.30 -0.31
CA ILE A 64 -1.75 -22.58 -0.65
C ILE A 64 -0.68 -23.65 -0.91
N ILE A 65 0.36 -23.33 -1.70
CA ILE A 65 1.47 -24.26 -1.99
C ILE A 65 2.20 -24.68 -0.70
N TRP A 66 2.40 -23.73 0.21
CA TRP A 66 3.06 -23.98 1.50
C TRP A 66 2.14 -24.61 2.56
N GLY A 67 0.86 -24.81 2.26
CA GLY A 67 -0.11 -25.41 3.20
C GLY A 67 -0.41 -24.55 4.42
N ILE A 68 -0.09 -23.25 4.38
CA ILE A 68 -0.35 -22.30 5.48
C ILE A 68 -1.84 -22.04 5.62
N ILE A 69 -2.61 -22.11 4.52
CA ILE A 69 -4.06 -21.92 4.56
C ILE A 69 -4.72 -23.19 5.12
N THR A 70 -4.97 -23.20 6.42
CA THR A 70 -5.76 -24.22 7.12
C THR A 70 -7.22 -23.79 7.29
N PHE A 71 -8.11 -24.75 7.58
CA PHE A 71 -9.54 -24.51 7.72
C PHE A 71 -9.88 -23.53 8.86
N ASP A 72 -9.07 -23.51 9.92
CA ASP A 72 -9.19 -22.57 11.04
C ASP A 72 -8.91 -21.13 10.61
N ILE A 73 -7.83 -20.91 9.84
CA ILE A 73 -7.47 -19.58 9.33
C ILE A 73 -8.56 -19.06 8.38
N PHE A 74 -9.17 -19.94 7.59
CA PHE A 74 -10.28 -19.58 6.70
C PHE A 74 -11.52 -19.11 7.48
N LYS A 75 -11.90 -19.80 8.57
CA LYS A 75 -13.00 -19.37 9.46
C LYS A 75 -12.69 -18.04 10.16
N SER A 76 -11.47 -17.87 10.65
CA SER A 76 -11.04 -16.59 11.23
C SER A 76 -11.12 -15.47 10.21
N ALA A 77 -10.61 -15.68 8.99
CA ALA A 77 -10.70 -14.71 7.91
C ALA A 77 -12.16 -14.31 7.62
N LEU A 78 -13.08 -15.27 7.57
CA LEU A 78 -14.52 -15.00 7.34
C LEU A 78 -15.14 -14.14 8.45
N THR A 79 -14.75 -14.36 9.70
CA THR A 79 -15.20 -13.54 10.84
C THR A 79 -14.64 -12.12 10.79
N LEU A 80 -13.44 -11.94 10.23
CA LEU A 80 -12.79 -10.63 10.10
C LEU A 80 -13.28 -9.82 8.88
N ILE A 81 -13.82 -10.47 7.85
CA ILE A 81 -14.38 -9.79 6.66
C ILE A 81 -15.37 -8.66 7.01
N PRO A 82 -16.40 -8.84 7.88
CA PRO A 82 -17.32 -7.75 8.20
C PRO A 82 -16.61 -6.56 8.86
N PHE A 83 -15.61 -6.81 9.72
CA PHE A 83 -14.84 -5.74 10.34
C PHE A 83 -13.98 -4.98 9.32
N MET A 84 -13.39 -5.70 8.36
CA MET A 84 -12.67 -5.11 7.23
C MET A 84 -13.59 -4.23 6.37
N ILE A 85 -14.82 -4.69 6.06
CA ILE A 85 -15.78 -3.91 5.26
C ILE A 85 -16.16 -2.62 6.00
N ILE A 86 -16.45 -2.68 7.30
CA ILE A 86 -16.76 -1.49 8.10
C ILE A 86 -15.57 -0.51 8.07
N GLY A 87 -14.35 -0.99 8.31
CA GLY A 87 -13.14 -0.17 8.23
C GLY A 87 -12.94 0.46 6.84
N LEU A 88 -13.19 -0.29 5.77
CA LEU A 88 -13.09 0.19 4.40
C LEU A 88 -14.11 1.30 4.10
N VAL A 89 -15.37 1.10 4.49
CA VAL A 89 -16.42 2.10 4.30
C VAL A 89 -16.09 3.38 5.07
N LEU A 90 -15.73 3.27 6.35
CA LEU A 90 -15.30 4.41 7.16
C LEU A 90 -14.10 5.12 6.55
N GLY A 91 -13.12 4.38 6.02
CA GLY A 91 -11.96 4.95 5.33
C GLY A 91 -12.33 5.72 4.06
N ILE A 92 -13.24 5.18 3.25
CA ILE A 92 -13.72 5.86 2.03
C ILE A 92 -14.51 7.14 2.39
N PHE A 93 -15.37 7.09 3.41
CA PHE A 93 -16.10 8.26 3.89
C PHE A 93 -15.16 9.33 4.44
N SER A 94 -14.17 8.94 5.24
CA SER A 94 -13.17 9.86 5.80
C SER A 94 -12.33 10.51 4.68
N SER A 95 -11.90 9.72 3.69
CA SER A 95 -11.17 10.24 2.53
C SER A 95 -11.96 11.23 1.67
N ARG A 96 -13.31 11.21 1.72
CA ARG A 96 -14.16 12.15 0.98
C ARG A 96 -14.34 13.48 1.72
N ILE A 97 -14.17 13.48 3.04
CA ILE A 97 -14.25 14.66 3.91
C ILE A 97 -12.90 15.39 4.00
N ILE A 98 -11.78 14.68 3.86
CA ILE A 98 -10.44 15.24 4.05
C ILE A 98 -9.91 15.85 2.75
N ASP A 99 -9.56 17.14 2.82
CA ASP A 99 -8.92 17.89 1.73
C ASP A 99 -7.56 17.29 1.34
N GLU A 100 -7.23 17.24 0.04
CA GLU A 100 -5.99 16.63 -0.48
C GLU A 100 -4.72 17.19 0.17
N LYS A 101 -4.74 18.47 0.57
CA LYS A 101 -3.60 19.10 1.28
C LYS A 101 -3.36 18.49 2.66
N ILE A 102 -4.43 18.12 3.37
CA ILE A 102 -4.36 17.51 4.70
C ILE A 102 -3.90 16.06 4.56
N VAL A 103 -4.43 15.31 3.59
CA VAL A 103 -3.97 13.94 3.29
C VAL A 103 -2.46 13.92 3.01
N LYS A 104 -1.98 14.82 2.15
CA LYS A 104 -0.54 14.93 1.85
C LYS A 104 0.30 15.19 3.10
N ARG A 105 -0.16 16.09 3.99
CA ARG A 105 0.55 16.39 5.25
C ARG A 105 0.55 15.19 6.20
N ILE A 106 -0.57 14.48 6.32
CA ILE A 106 -0.70 13.29 7.16
C ILE A 106 0.22 12.16 6.67
N VAL A 107 0.24 11.89 5.35
CA VAL A 107 1.10 10.85 4.77
C VAL A 107 2.58 11.15 5.03
N ILE A 108 3.02 12.40 4.86
CA ILE A 108 4.41 12.80 5.13
C ILE A 108 4.75 12.58 6.62
N ILE A 109 3.86 12.98 7.54
CA ILE A 109 4.07 12.78 8.98
C ILE A 109 4.15 11.28 9.31
N MET A 110 3.25 10.46 8.76
CA MET A 110 3.29 9.01 8.96
C MET A 110 4.57 8.38 8.41
N LEU A 111 5.06 8.83 7.25
CA LEU A 111 6.32 8.33 6.68
C LEU A 111 7.53 8.69 7.55
N ILE A 112 7.56 9.90 8.12
CA ILE A 112 8.61 10.31 9.06
C ILE A 112 8.58 9.42 10.31
N ILE A 113 7.40 9.21 10.90
CA ILE A 113 7.24 8.35 12.08
C ILE A 113 7.66 6.92 11.77
N SER A 114 7.22 6.36 10.64
CA SER A 114 7.60 5.01 10.22
C SER A 114 9.10 4.89 9.98
N GLY A 115 9.74 5.92 9.44
CA GLY A 115 11.20 5.97 9.28
C GLY A 115 11.93 5.99 10.62
N ILE A 116 11.45 6.75 11.60
CA ILE A 116 12.01 6.78 12.97
C ILE A 116 11.84 5.42 13.66
N ALA A 117 10.65 4.82 13.57
CA ALA A 117 10.33 3.53 14.17
C ALA A 117 11.13 2.35 13.57
N LEU A 118 11.69 2.51 12.37
CA LEU A 118 12.56 1.51 11.74
C LEU A 118 14.02 1.61 12.22
N ILE A 119 14.42 2.79 12.72
CA ILE A 119 15.79 3.07 13.20
C ILE A 119 15.93 2.72 14.69
N LEU A 120 14.86 2.89 15.46
CA LEU A 120 14.73 2.46 16.85
C LEU A 120 14.50 0.95 16.95
#